data_AF-A0A3P8WJE6-F1
#
_entry.id   AF-A0A3P8WJE6-F1
#
_cell.length_a   1.000
_cell.length_b   1.000
_cell.length_c   1.000
_cell.angle_alpha   90.00
_cell.angle_beta   90.00
_cell.angle_gamma   90.00
#
_symmetry.space_group_name_H-M   'P 1'
#
loop_
_entity.id
_entity.type
_entity.pdbx_description
1 polymer ?
#
loop_
_entity_poly.entity_id
_entity_poly.type
_entity_poly.pdbx_seq_one_letter_code
_entity_poly.pdbx_strand_id
1 'polypeptide(L)'
;MHGRLILYSGPMSLSLLCLSSTCGTTGRWECEQDACLMESDMINGINRGNYGWRASNYSQLYGMTLDEGIKYRLGTQRPSKTIMNMNEMQNEQLPQYFNSTEKWPGKIHEPLDQGNCAASWAFSTAAVASDRISIQSMGHMTPQLSPQNLISCDTRNQGGCAGGRIDGAWWYLRRRGVVTEDCYPYLPPQQTPAEASRCMMQSRSIGRGKRQATQRCPNSHNYHNDIYQSTPPYRLSTNEKEIMKEIKENGPVQAIMEVHEDFFVYKSGIYKHTDVSFTKPPQYRKHGTHSVRITGWGEEKNYDGTARKYWIAANSWGKNWGENGFFRIARGENECEIEAFVIGVWGRITMEDMHKHPHHHRRRHI
;
A
#
# COMPACT_ATOMS: atom_id res chain seq x y z
N MET A 1 -26.28 -22.99 -14.44
CA MET A 1 -25.04 -23.60 -13.93
C MET A 1 -23.90 -22.69 -14.31
N HIS A 2 -23.23 -22.05 -13.35
CA HIS A 2 -22.02 -21.26 -13.59
C HIS A 2 -20.81 -22.18 -13.41
N GLY A 3 -20.09 -22.46 -14.49
CA GLY A 3 -18.83 -23.18 -14.46
C GLY A 3 -17.81 -22.41 -15.29
N ARG A 4 -16.70 -21.98 -14.68
CA ARG A 4 -15.55 -21.42 -15.39
C ARG A 4 -14.71 -22.59 -15.93
N LEU A 5 -14.70 -22.78 -17.25
CA LEU A 5 -13.78 -23.70 -17.92
C LEU A 5 -12.59 -22.90 -18.48
N ILE A 6 -11.37 -23.40 -18.33
CA ILE A 6 -10.17 -22.88 -18.99
C ILE A 6 -9.96 -23.74 -20.24
N LEU A 7 -10.13 -23.16 -21.44
CA LEU A 7 -9.83 -23.85 -22.70
C LEU A 7 -8.45 -23.41 -23.20
N TYR A 8 -7.55 -24.37 -23.37
CA TYR A 8 -6.29 -24.19 -24.10
C TYR A 8 -6.51 -24.62 -25.56
N SER A 9 -6.24 -23.76 -26.53
CA SER A 9 -6.06 -24.16 -27.93
C SER A 9 -4.75 -23.59 -28.49
N GLY A 10 -4.04 -24.40 -29.26
CA GLY A 10 -2.81 -24.03 -29.97
C GLY A 10 -3.09 -23.39 -31.35
N PRO A 11 -2.09 -23.34 -32.25
CA PRO A 11 -1.18 -22.21 -32.37
C PRO A 11 -1.51 -21.39 -33.61
N MET A 12 -2.05 -20.18 -33.42
CA MET A 12 -1.81 -18.96 -34.21
C MET A 12 -2.77 -17.88 -33.68
N SER A 13 -2.21 -16.85 -33.05
CA SER A 13 -2.91 -15.66 -32.55
C SER A 13 -4.01 -15.93 -31.51
N LEU A 14 -3.63 -16.16 -30.25
CA LEU A 14 -4.57 -16.19 -29.12
C LEU A 14 -4.41 -14.94 -28.25
N SER A 15 -5.27 -13.95 -28.50
CA SER A 15 -5.66 -12.99 -27.47
C SER A 15 -6.43 -13.76 -26.40
N LEU A 16 -5.88 -13.89 -25.19
CA LEU A 16 -6.58 -14.47 -24.05
C LEU A 16 -7.79 -13.58 -23.68
N LEU A 17 -8.98 -13.91 -24.21
CA LEU A 17 -10.25 -13.32 -23.78
C LEU A 17 -10.76 -14.11 -22.56
N CYS A 18 -10.98 -13.41 -21.46
CA CYS A 18 -11.40 -13.99 -20.18
C CYS A 18 -12.71 -14.80 -20.30
N LEU A 19 -12.73 -16.01 -19.74
CA LEU A 19 -13.84 -16.96 -19.80
C LEU A 19 -14.89 -16.68 -18.71
N SER A 20 -15.81 -15.76 -19.02
CA SER A 20 -17.15 -15.75 -18.45
C SER A 20 -18.13 -15.85 -19.62
N SER A 21 -18.64 -17.05 -19.87
CA SER A 21 -19.63 -17.32 -20.91
C SER A 21 -21.00 -17.38 -20.27
N THR A 22 -21.90 -16.45 -20.61
CA THR A 22 -23.32 -16.62 -20.30
C THR A 22 -24.05 -17.15 -21.54
N CYS A 23 -24.96 -18.11 -21.33
CA CYS A 23 -25.77 -18.67 -22.41
C CYS A 23 -27.05 -17.86 -22.50
N GLY A 24 -27.18 -17.05 -23.57
CA GLY A 24 -28.41 -16.31 -23.84
C GLY A 24 -29.58 -17.25 -24.14
N THR A 25 -30.80 -16.74 -24.01
CA THR A 25 -32.06 -17.49 -24.28
C THR A 25 -32.17 -18.04 -25.71
N THR A 26 -31.30 -17.60 -26.62
CA THR A 26 -31.19 -18.06 -28.01
C THR A 26 -30.11 -19.11 -28.25
N GLY A 27 -29.45 -19.64 -27.22
CA GLY A 27 -28.37 -20.63 -27.36
C GLY A 27 -27.07 -20.08 -27.95
N ARG A 28 -26.89 -18.74 -27.97
CA ARG A 28 -25.62 -18.09 -28.32
C ARG A 28 -24.77 -17.92 -27.06
N TRP A 29 -23.50 -18.27 -27.19
CA TRP A 29 -22.48 -18.00 -26.19
C TRP A 29 -22.03 -16.54 -26.33
N GLU A 30 -22.27 -15.74 -25.29
CA GLU A 30 -21.69 -14.41 -25.18
C GLU A 30 -20.46 -14.53 -24.28
N CYS A 31 -19.26 -14.42 -24.88
CA CYS A 31 -18.03 -14.28 -24.12
C CYS A 31 -17.91 -12.81 -23.67
N GLU A 32 -17.87 -12.57 -22.36
CA GLU A 32 -17.49 -11.25 -21.84
C GLU A 32 -16.08 -10.91 -22.37
N GLN A 33 -15.95 -9.78 -23.08
CA GLN A 33 -14.70 -9.33 -23.72
C GLN A 33 -13.73 -8.63 -22.74
N ASP A 34 -13.88 -8.88 -21.44
CA ASP A 34 -13.17 -8.12 -20.43
C ASP A 34 -11.70 -8.49 -20.40
N ALA A 35 -10.84 -7.46 -20.30
CA ALA A 35 -9.40 -7.65 -20.17
C ALA A 35 -9.11 -8.40 -18.87
N CYS A 36 -8.36 -9.50 -18.93
CA CYS A 36 -7.90 -10.17 -17.72
C CYS A 36 -6.82 -9.31 -17.03
N LEU A 37 -6.76 -9.31 -15.70
CA LEU A 37 -5.71 -8.60 -14.95
C LEU A 37 -4.31 -9.20 -15.20
N MET A 38 -4.26 -10.53 -15.33
CA MET A 38 -3.03 -11.29 -15.52
C MET A 38 -2.95 -11.82 -16.95
N GLU A 39 -2.32 -11.06 -17.84
CA GLU A 39 -2.14 -11.44 -19.24
C GLU A 39 -0.76 -12.02 -19.51
N SER A 40 -0.70 -13.24 -20.05
CA SER A 40 0.54 -13.90 -20.45
C SER A 40 1.31 -13.09 -21.50
N ASP A 41 0.62 -12.45 -22.44
CA ASP A 41 1.26 -11.65 -23.49
C ASP A 41 1.95 -10.41 -22.93
N MET A 42 1.36 -9.77 -21.93
CA MET A 42 1.97 -8.64 -21.23
C MET A 42 3.24 -9.08 -20.47
N ILE A 43 3.14 -10.17 -19.71
CA ILE A 43 4.28 -10.74 -18.97
C ILE A 43 5.42 -11.09 -19.94
N ASN A 44 5.10 -11.76 -21.05
CA ASN A 44 6.08 -12.15 -22.06
C ASN A 44 6.67 -10.93 -22.78
N GLY A 45 5.86 -9.92 -23.10
CA GLY A 45 6.29 -8.69 -23.74
C GLY A 45 7.28 -7.91 -22.87
N ILE A 46 6.98 -7.75 -21.58
CA ILE A 46 7.87 -7.11 -20.60
C ILE A 46 9.17 -7.91 -20.47
N ASN A 47 9.09 -9.24 -20.33
CA ASN A 47 10.26 -10.07 -20.13
C ASN A 47 11.15 -10.23 -21.38
N ARG A 48 10.59 -10.04 -22.58
CA ARG A 48 11.38 -9.97 -23.83
C ARG A 48 12.01 -8.61 -24.05
N GLY A 49 11.37 -7.54 -23.56
CA GLY A 49 11.89 -6.18 -23.63
C GLY A 49 13.05 -5.92 -22.66
N ASN A 50 13.80 -4.86 -22.93
CA ASN A 50 14.87 -4.38 -22.04
C ASN A 50 14.42 -3.15 -21.24
N TYR A 51 13.35 -3.30 -20.45
CA TYR A 51 12.80 -2.22 -19.63
C TYR A 51 13.47 -2.08 -18.25
N GLY A 52 14.31 -3.07 -17.89
CA GLY A 52 15.07 -3.06 -16.64
C GLY A 52 14.27 -3.46 -15.39
N TRP A 53 13.13 -4.10 -15.59
CA TRP A 53 12.37 -4.84 -14.60
C TRP A 53 11.78 -6.11 -15.22
N ARG A 54 11.30 -7.03 -14.38
CA ARG A 54 10.77 -8.34 -14.78
C ARG A 54 9.35 -8.51 -14.30
N ALA A 55 8.54 -9.21 -15.09
CA ALA A 55 7.15 -9.51 -14.80
C ALA A 55 6.96 -11.00 -14.44
N SER A 56 5.97 -11.29 -13.60
CA SER A 56 5.59 -12.65 -13.19
C SER A 56 4.09 -12.77 -13.02
N ASN A 57 3.61 -14.01 -12.97
CA ASN A 57 2.25 -14.31 -12.55
C ASN A 57 2.10 -14.37 -11.02
N TYR A 58 0.86 -14.19 -10.56
CA TYR A 58 0.48 -14.27 -9.14
C TYR A 58 -0.85 -15.00 -8.98
N SER A 59 -0.84 -16.07 -8.18
CA SER A 59 -2.03 -16.90 -7.96
C SER A 59 -3.20 -16.12 -7.35
N GLN A 60 -2.90 -15.19 -6.45
CA GLN A 60 -3.89 -14.34 -5.78
C GLN A 60 -4.60 -13.33 -6.72
N LEU A 61 -4.11 -13.16 -7.95
CA LEU A 61 -4.67 -12.25 -8.96
C LEU A 61 -5.28 -13.00 -10.16
N TYR A 62 -5.20 -14.34 -10.18
CA TYR A 62 -5.73 -15.12 -11.29
C TYR A 62 -7.26 -15.12 -11.32
N GLY A 63 -7.81 -14.98 -12.54
CA GLY A 63 -9.25 -15.02 -12.78
C GLY A 63 -10.00 -13.72 -12.43
N MET A 64 -9.28 -12.65 -12.09
CA MET A 64 -9.81 -11.29 -11.98
C MET A 64 -9.73 -10.58 -13.34
N THR A 65 -10.73 -9.76 -13.65
CA THR A 65 -10.64 -8.80 -14.76
C THR A 65 -9.77 -7.60 -14.36
N LEU A 66 -9.27 -6.86 -15.34
CA LEU A 66 -8.51 -5.62 -15.11
C LEU A 66 -9.34 -4.60 -14.33
N ASP A 67 -10.64 -4.51 -14.62
CA ASP A 67 -11.57 -3.66 -13.88
C ASP A 67 -11.74 -4.09 -12.43
N GLU A 68 -11.86 -5.38 -12.16
CA GLU A 68 -11.89 -5.90 -10.79
C GLU A 68 -10.57 -5.62 -10.07
N GLY A 69 -9.43 -5.83 -10.74
CA GLY A 69 -8.11 -5.53 -10.21
C GLY A 69 -7.98 -4.07 -9.80
N ILE A 70 -8.34 -3.15 -10.69
CA ILE A 70 -8.33 -1.72 -10.42
C ILE A 70 -9.29 -1.38 -9.28
N LYS A 71 -10.53 -1.86 -9.35
CA LYS A 71 -11.56 -1.58 -8.35
C LYS A 71 -11.20 -2.08 -6.95
N TYR A 72 -10.61 -3.26 -6.82
CA TYR A 72 -10.35 -3.88 -5.52
C TYR A 72 -8.96 -3.62 -4.97
N ARG A 73 -7.95 -3.42 -5.83
CA ARG A 73 -6.57 -3.18 -5.38
C ARG A 73 -6.23 -1.70 -5.30
N LEU A 74 -6.86 -0.84 -6.10
CA LEU A 74 -6.58 0.59 -6.16
C LEU A 74 -7.72 1.37 -5.50
N GLY A 75 -7.48 1.86 -4.28
CA GLY A 75 -8.52 2.44 -3.44
C GLY A 75 -8.22 3.84 -2.91
N THR A 76 -7.22 4.53 -3.45
CA THR A 76 -6.81 5.83 -2.89
C THR A 76 -7.40 6.97 -3.70
N GLN A 77 -8.23 7.79 -3.08
CA GLN A 77 -8.74 9.01 -3.71
C GLN A 77 -7.77 10.17 -3.49
N ARG A 78 -7.46 10.92 -4.56
CA ARG A 78 -6.60 12.11 -4.48
C ARG A 78 -7.26 13.19 -3.62
N PRO A 79 -6.50 13.86 -2.72
CA PRO A 79 -7.05 14.94 -1.91
C PRO A 79 -7.37 16.18 -2.76
N SER A 80 -8.36 16.95 -2.30
CA SER A 80 -8.96 18.08 -3.05
C SER A 80 -8.30 19.44 -2.78
N LYS A 81 -7.37 19.55 -1.82
CA LYS A 81 -6.72 20.83 -1.46
C LYS A 81 -5.25 20.65 -1.12
N THR A 82 -4.45 21.64 -1.54
CA THR A 82 -3.02 21.78 -1.29
C THR A 82 -2.75 21.82 0.21
N ILE A 83 -2.25 20.71 0.76
CA ILE A 83 -1.63 20.70 2.09
C ILE A 83 -0.40 21.60 2.00
N MET A 84 -0.17 22.41 3.05
CA MET A 84 0.95 23.34 3.11
C MET A 84 2.25 22.62 2.76
N ASN A 85 2.96 23.15 1.77
CA ASN A 85 4.32 22.71 1.45
C ASN A 85 5.24 23.20 2.58
N MET A 86 6.17 22.35 3.02
CA MET A 86 7.28 22.82 3.83
C MET A 86 8.25 23.67 2.99
N ASN A 87 9.04 24.51 3.67
CA ASN A 87 10.07 25.33 3.04
C ASN A 87 11.27 24.47 2.62
N GLU A 88 11.88 24.85 1.49
CA GLU A 88 13.16 24.29 1.04
C GLU A 88 14.22 24.35 2.13
N MET A 89 14.91 23.24 2.35
CA MET A 89 16.00 23.14 3.33
C MET A 89 17.35 22.81 2.69
N GLN A 90 18.41 23.24 3.40
CA GLN A 90 19.79 23.29 2.92
C GLN A 90 20.36 21.96 2.40
N ASN A 91 21.34 22.13 1.50
CA ASN A 91 22.02 21.12 0.70
C ASN A 91 22.84 20.16 1.57
N GLU A 92 22.20 19.13 2.12
CA GLU A 92 22.87 18.04 2.86
C GLU A 92 23.26 16.91 1.89
N GLN A 93 24.45 16.34 2.08
CA GLN A 93 24.90 15.21 1.28
C GLN A 93 24.24 13.92 1.79
N LEU A 94 23.34 13.37 0.99
CA LEU A 94 22.60 12.14 1.29
C LEU A 94 23.34 10.91 0.73
N PRO A 95 23.26 9.74 1.39
CA PRO A 95 23.89 8.52 0.89
C PRO A 95 23.23 8.03 -0.40
N GLN A 96 23.97 7.32 -1.25
CA GLN A 96 23.46 6.73 -2.49
C GLN A 96 22.41 5.64 -2.23
N TYR A 97 22.54 4.92 -1.11
CA TYR A 97 21.62 3.88 -0.69
C TYR A 97 21.17 4.13 0.75
N PHE A 98 19.89 3.89 0.99
CA PHE A 98 19.31 3.92 2.33
C PHE A 98 18.10 2.99 2.41
N ASN A 99 18.01 2.24 3.49
CA ASN A 99 16.86 1.38 3.78
C ASN A 99 16.47 1.53 5.25
N SER A 100 15.21 1.92 5.50
CA SER A 100 14.69 2.11 6.86
C SER A 100 14.77 0.82 7.68
N THR A 101 14.59 -0.35 7.06
CA THR A 101 14.63 -1.65 7.76
C THR A 101 16.03 -1.95 8.29
N GLU A 102 17.07 -1.54 7.56
CA GLU A 102 18.47 -1.70 7.98
C GLU A 102 18.86 -0.69 9.05
N LYS A 103 18.41 0.57 8.91
CA LYS A 103 18.70 1.62 9.91
C LYS A 103 17.97 1.38 11.24
N TRP A 104 16.74 0.89 11.19
CA TRP A 104 15.91 0.67 12.36
C TRP A 104 15.38 -0.78 12.45
N PRO A 105 16.25 -1.76 12.73
CA PRO A 105 15.85 -3.16 12.82
C PRO A 105 14.72 -3.38 13.82
N GLY A 106 13.71 -4.16 13.41
CA GLY A 106 12.55 -4.50 14.24
C GLY A 106 11.54 -3.36 14.46
N LYS A 107 11.72 -2.20 13.81
CA LYS A 107 10.80 -1.05 13.92
C LYS A 107 10.03 -0.76 12.64
N ILE A 108 10.37 -1.44 11.54
CA ILE A 108 9.67 -1.37 10.27
C ILE A 108 8.83 -2.62 10.11
N HIS A 109 7.51 -2.46 10.01
CA HIS A 109 6.58 -3.58 9.92
C HIS A 109 6.50 -4.11 8.50
N GLU A 110 6.25 -5.40 8.38
CA GLU A 110 6.16 -6.09 7.10
C GLU A 110 4.87 -5.72 6.31
N PRO A 111 4.89 -5.77 4.97
CA PRO A 111 3.71 -5.54 4.14
C PRO A 111 2.56 -6.50 4.47
N LEU A 112 1.37 -5.95 4.72
CA LEU A 112 0.12 -6.69 4.86
C LEU A 112 -0.58 -6.85 3.49
N ASP A 113 -1.62 -7.69 3.42
CA ASP A 113 -2.45 -7.86 2.22
C ASP A 113 -3.85 -7.30 2.44
N GLN A 114 -4.24 -6.30 1.63
CA GLN A 114 -5.57 -5.72 1.62
C GLN A 114 -6.61 -6.64 0.98
N GLY A 115 -6.23 -7.72 0.31
CA GLY A 115 -7.15 -8.61 -0.40
C GLY A 115 -8.02 -7.86 -1.41
N ASN A 116 -9.30 -8.27 -1.52
CA ASN A 116 -10.26 -7.66 -2.45
C ASN A 116 -11.03 -6.50 -1.81
N CYS A 117 -10.29 -5.55 -1.23
CA CYS A 117 -10.82 -4.36 -0.59
C CYS A 117 -9.96 -3.17 -1.01
N ALA A 118 -10.58 -2.13 -1.57
CA ALA A 118 -9.89 -0.93 -2.06
C ALA A 118 -9.45 -0.05 -0.87
N ALA A 119 -8.56 -0.57 -0.04
CA ALA A 119 -8.20 0.00 1.26
C ALA A 119 -6.72 0.40 1.36
N SER A 120 -6.01 0.52 0.23
CA SER A 120 -4.60 0.93 0.25
C SER A 120 -4.34 2.23 1.01
N TRP A 121 -5.31 3.16 0.99
CA TRP A 121 -5.32 4.37 1.80
C TRP A 121 -5.22 4.10 3.31
N ALA A 122 -5.89 3.07 3.83
CA ALA A 122 -5.89 2.70 5.24
C ALA A 122 -4.63 1.90 5.60
N PHE A 123 -4.27 0.93 4.75
CA PHE A 123 -3.10 0.07 4.97
C PHE A 123 -1.79 0.86 5.02
N SER A 124 -1.55 1.72 4.03
CA SER A 124 -0.35 2.55 3.98
C SER A 124 -0.31 3.58 5.12
N THR A 125 -1.45 4.17 5.51
CA THR A 125 -1.55 5.08 6.66
C THR A 125 -1.19 4.37 7.96
N ALA A 126 -1.79 3.21 8.23
CA ALA A 126 -1.52 2.42 9.42
C ALA A 126 -0.06 1.96 9.46
N ALA A 127 0.49 1.49 8.32
CA ALA A 127 1.87 1.04 8.22
C ALA A 127 2.89 2.17 8.52
N VAL A 128 2.72 3.35 7.90
CA VAL A 128 3.58 4.51 8.17
C VAL A 128 3.48 4.93 9.64
N ALA A 129 2.28 5.04 10.19
CA ALA A 129 2.09 5.41 11.58
C ALA A 129 2.73 4.41 12.55
N SER A 130 2.61 3.10 12.28
CA SER A 130 3.24 2.03 13.06
C SER A 130 4.76 2.18 13.13
N ASP A 131 5.40 2.39 11.97
CA ASP A 131 6.85 2.54 11.89
C ASP A 131 7.32 3.83 12.55
N ARG A 132 6.62 4.94 12.31
CA ARG A 132 6.93 6.24 12.91
C ARG A 132 6.85 6.20 14.42
N ILE A 133 5.80 5.59 14.98
CA ILE A 133 5.68 5.41 16.44
C ILE A 133 6.83 4.52 16.95
N SER A 134 7.21 3.50 16.21
CA SER A 134 8.29 2.58 16.59
C SER A 134 9.67 3.24 16.60
N ILE A 135 9.95 4.06 15.59
CA ILE A 135 11.20 4.82 15.46
C ILE A 135 11.26 5.92 16.53
N GLN A 136 10.21 6.71 16.67
CA GLN A 136 10.18 7.89 17.54
C GLN A 136 10.09 7.52 19.02
N SER A 137 9.55 6.35 19.35
CA SER A 137 9.61 5.80 20.71
C SER A 137 10.95 5.12 21.00
N MET A 138 11.94 5.19 20.11
CA MET A 138 13.23 4.49 20.22
C MET A 138 13.07 2.97 20.40
N GLY A 139 11.97 2.39 19.93
CA GLY A 139 11.65 0.96 20.09
C GLY A 139 11.05 0.57 21.42
N HIS A 140 10.73 1.51 22.32
CA HIS A 140 9.94 1.21 23.52
C HIS A 140 8.55 0.69 23.16
N MET A 141 8.01 1.11 22.02
CA MET A 141 6.72 0.68 21.52
C MET A 141 6.91 0.24 20.07
N THR A 142 6.45 -0.95 19.70
CA THR A 142 6.43 -1.39 18.28
C THR A 142 5.03 -1.84 17.86
N PRO A 143 4.04 -0.93 17.86
CA PRO A 143 2.67 -1.30 17.57
C PRO A 143 2.47 -1.43 16.05
N GLN A 144 2.03 -2.61 15.61
CA GLN A 144 1.44 -2.75 14.28
C GLN A 144 -0.01 -2.28 14.35
N LEU A 145 -0.33 -1.12 13.78
CA LEU A 145 -1.66 -0.51 13.83
C LEU A 145 -2.65 -1.21 12.88
N SER A 146 -3.91 -1.28 13.29
CA SER A 146 -4.99 -1.95 12.55
C SER A 146 -5.49 -1.11 11.37
N PRO A 147 -5.33 -1.56 10.12
CA PRO A 147 -6.01 -0.97 8.97
C PRO A 147 -7.53 -1.18 9.06
N GLN A 148 -7.98 -2.31 9.62
CA GLN A 148 -9.41 -2.62 9.79
C GLN A 148 -10.13 -1.56 10.63
N ASN A 149 -9.47 -1.03 11.67
CA ASN A 149 -10.05 0.04 12.48
C ASN A 149 -10.31 1.29 11.62
N LEU A 150 -9.39 1.67 10.73
CA LEU A 150 -9.62 2.79 9.80
C LEU A 150 -10.75 2.46 8.83
N ILE A 151 -10.72 1.27 8.20
CA ILE A 151 -11.70 0.85 7.19
C ILE A 151 -13.12 0.86 7.75
N SER A 152 -13.34 0.33 8.96
CA SER A 152 -14.69 0.20 9.52
C SER A 152 -15.15 1.44 10.29
N CYS A 153 -14.24 2.26 10.84
CA CYS A 153 -14.59 3.33 11.78
C CYS A 153 -14.33 4.75 11.28
N ASP A 154 -13.46 4.95 10.29
CA ASP A 154 -13.32 6.23 9.61
C ASP A 154 -14.34 6.31 8.48
N THR A 155 -15.55 6.78 8.79
CA THR A 155 -16.69 6.78 7.86
C THR A 155 -17.01 8.15 7.26
N ARG A 156 -16.29 9.21 7.68
CA ARG A 156 -16.59 10.58 7.25
C ARG A 156 -15.89 10.89 5.93
N ASN A 157 -16.64 10.89 4.82
CA ASN A 157 -16.12 11.06 3.46
C ASN A 157 -15.11 9.97 3.07
N GLN A 158 -15.32 8.76 3.59
CA GLN A 158 -14.51 7.58 3.35
C GLN A 158 -15.42 6.42 2.97
N GLY A 159 -15.00 5.61 2.00
CA GLY A 159 -15.79 4.50 1.45
C GLY A 159 -15.37 3.12 1.96
N GLY A 160 -14.48 3.03 2.95
CA GLY A 160 -13.96 1.74 3.43
C GLY A 160 -13.28 0.96 2.29
N CYS A 161 -13.87 -0.19 1.92
CA CYS A 161 -13.42 -1.01 0.80
C CYS A 161 -13.80 -0.48 -0.59
N ALA A 162 -14.57 0.60 -0.69
CA ALA A 162 -14.85 1.30 -1.96
C ALA A 162 -13.84 2.44 -2.25
N GLY A 163 -12.81 2.57 -1.40
CA GLY A 163 -11.80 3.60 -1.51
C GLY A 163 -11.92 4.68 -0.45
N GLY A 164 -10.86 5.44 -0.27
CA GLY A 164 -10.77 6.48 0.74
C GLY A 164 -9.61 7.42 0.48
N ARG A 165 -9.62 8.53 1.21
CA ARG A 165 -8.63 9.60 1.12
C ARG A 165 -7.67 9.50 2.30
N ILE A 166 -6.40 9.73 2.01
CA ILE A 166 -5.35 9.67 3.05
C ILE A 166 -5.38 10.88 3.99
N ASP A 167 -5.88 12.04 3.55
CA ASP A 167 -6.07 13.22 4.41
C ASP A 167 -7.12 12.97 5.50
N GLY A 168 -8.23 12.29 5.15
CA GLY A 168 -9.24 11.81 6.09
C GLY A 168 -8.66 10.82 7.09
N ALA A 169 -7.87 9.85 6.61
CA ALA A 169 -7.27 8.81 7.44
C ALA A 169 -6.31 9.40 8.50
N TRP A 170 -5.43 10.33 8.09
CA TRP A 170 -4.55 11.01 9.05
C TRP A 170 -5.31 11.92 10.00
N TRP A 171 -6.39 12.57 9.55
CA TRP A 171 -7.25 13.33 10.45
C TRP A 171 -7.89 12.43 11.51
N TYR A 172 -8.37 11.25 11.10
CA TYR A 172 -8.93 10.24 11.99
C TYR A 172 -7.89 9.77 13.00
N LEU A 173 -6.71 9.38 12.53
CA LEU A 173 -5.63 8.90 13.40
C LEU A 173 -5.19 9.96 14.41
N ARG A 174 -5.09 11.23 14.00
CA ARG A 174 -4.81 12.34 14.91
C ARG A 174 -5.90 12.52 15.96
N ARG A 175 -7.17 12.54 15.53
CA ARG A 175 -8.31 12.94 16.39
C ARG A 175 -8.84 11.81 17.25
N ARG A 176 -8.95 10.61 16.70
CA ARG A 176 -9.56 9.42 17.30
C ARG A 176 -8.52 8.36 17.64
N GLY A 177 -7.48 8.23 16.82
CA GLY A 177 -6.51 7.15 16.96
C GLY A 177 -7.10 5.78 16.60
N VAL A 178 -6.25 4.76 16.58
CA VAL A 178 -6.62 3.38 16.26
C VAL A 178 -5.95 2.40 17.21
N VAL A 179 -6.48 1.19 17.29
CA VAL A 179 -5.84 0.07 18.01
C VAL A 179 -4.84 -0.68 17.13
N THR A 180 -4.14 -1.66 17.71
CA THR A 180 -3.24 -2.56 16.99
C THR A 180 -4.00 -3.59 16.15
N GLU A 181 -3.31 -4.13 15.15
CA GLU A 181 -3.75 -5.26 14.33
C GLU A 181 -4.07 -6.48 15.18
N ASP A 182 -3.28 -6.76 16.23
CA ASP A 182 -3.57 -7.86 17.16
C ASP A 182 -4.90 -7.67 17.92
N CYS A 183 -5.34 -6.43 18.13
CA CYS A 183 -6.60 -6.12 18.80
C CYS A 183 -7.78 -6.18 17.83
N TYR A 184 -7.64 -5.56 16.65
CA TYR A 184 -8.66 -5.54 15.61
C TYR A 184 -8.07 -6.01 14.27
N PRO A 185 -7.94 -7.33 14.07
CA PRO A 185 -7.30 -7.88 12.88
C PRO A 185 -8.11 -7.61 11.62
N TYR A 186 -7.41 -7.44 10.52
CA TYR A 186 -8.01 -7.32 9.20
C TYR A 186 -8.62 -8.64 8.76
N LEU A 187 -9.90 -8.57 8.38
CA LEU A 187 -10.63 -9.69 7.81
C LEU A 187 -10.97 -9.34 6.36
N PRO A 188 -10.35 -10.00 5.37
CA PRO A 188 -10.70 -9.74 3.98
C PRO A 188 -12.19 -10.02 3.76
N PRO A 189 -12.90 -9.25 2.92
CA PRO A 189 -14.32 -9.44 2.71
C PRO A 189 -14.56 -10.81 2.05
N GLN A 190 -14.87 -11.85 2.84
CA GLN A 190 -15.19 -13.18 2.31
C GLN A 190 -16.68 -13.51 2.45
N GLN A 191 -17.41 -12.92 3.39
CA GLN A 191 -18.81 -13.28 3.65
C GLN A 191 -19.59 -12.05 4.14
N THR A 192 -20.38 -11.47 3.22
CA THR A 192 -21.29 -10.32 3.42
C THR A 192 -20.65 -8.94 3.69
N PRO A 193 -21.00 -7.89 2.89
CA PRO A 193 -20.52 -6.51 3.08
C PRO A 193 -20.84 -5.88 4.45
N ALA A 194 -21.80 -6.43 5.19
CA ALA A 194 -22.31 -5.87 6.43
C ALA A 194 -21.35 -6.01 7.62
N GLU A 195 -20.57 -7.09 7.70
CA GLU A 195 -19.66 -7.36 8.82
C GLU A 195 -18.35 -6.58 8.71
N ALA A 196 -17.81 -6.42 7.50
CA ALA A 196 -16.62 -5.59 7.25
C ALA A 196 -16.88 -4.09 7.52
N SER A 197 -18.14 -3.66 7.43
CA SER A 197 -18.52 -2.24 7.53
C SER A 197 -18.86 -1.77 8.94
N ARG A 198 -19.07 -2.69 9.90
CA ARG A 198 -19.44 -2.29 11.27
C ARG A 198 -18.21 -1.91 12.07
N CYS A 199 -18.12 -0.64 12.47
CA CYS A 199 -17.12 -0.21 13.43
C CYS A 199 -17.29 -0.92 14.78
N MET A 200 -16.31 -1.77 15.14
CA MET A 200 -16.28 -2.44 16.46
C MET A 200 -15.41 -1.70 17.49
N MET A 201 -14.49 -0.84 17.03
CA MET A 201 -13.53 -0.13 17.89
C MET A 201 -13.62 1.39 17.75
N GLN A 202 -14.36 2.00 18.67
CA GLN A 202 -14.42 3.45 18.80
C GLN A 202 -13.52 3.93 19.96
N SER A 203 -13.21 5.23 19.95
CA SER A 203 -12.44 5.86 21.02
C SER A 203 -13.16 7.06 21.65
N ARG A 204 -13.03 7.18 22.96
CA ARG A 204 -13.53 8.31 23.77
C ARG A 204 -12.37 9.17 24.26
N SER A 205 -12.63 10.46 24.46
CA SER A 205 -11.65 11.40 25.03
C SER A 205 -11.52 11.17 26.52
N ILE A 206 -10.28 11.14 27.02
CA ILE A 206 -9.98 11.07 28.47
C ILE A 206 -9.31 12.36 28.97
N GLY A 207 -9.37 13.44 28.20
CA GLY A 207 -8.71 14.72 28.51
C GLY A 207 -7.27 14.81 28.00
N ARG A 208 -6.71 16.02 28.02
CA ARG A 208 -5.35 16.35 27.52
C ARG A 208 -5.06 15.85 26.09
N GLY A 209 -6.12 15.62 25.30
CA GLY A 209 -6.06 15.09 23.95
C GLY A 209 -5.73 13.59 23.82
N LYS A 210 -5.65 12.84 24.93
CA LYS A 210 -5.52 11.37 24.92
C LYS A 210 -6.87 10.69 24.67
N ARG A 211 -6.81 9.47 24.17
CA ARG A 211 -7.97 8.63 23.82
C ARG A 211 -7.88 7.27 24.50
N GLN A 212 -9.04 6.67 24.74
CA GLN A 212 -9.16 5.29 25.22
C GLN A 212 -10.21 4.56 24.39
N ALA A 213 -10.00 3.28 24.12
CA ALA A 213 -10.99 2.42 23.48
C ALA A 213 -12.25 2.32 24.33
N THR A 214 -13.41 2.25 23.68
CA THR A 214 -14.71 2.13 24.34
C THR A 214 -15.14 0.67 24.57
N GLN A 215 -14.52 -0.26 23.87
CA GLN A 215 -14.85 -1.68 23.87
C GLN A 215 -13.58 -2.54 24.05
N ARG A 216 -13.77 -3.82 24.35
CA ARG A 216 -12.70 -4.82 24.28
C ARG A 216 -12.34 -5.10 22.82
N CYS A 217 -11.15 -5.61 22.60
CA CYS A 217 -10.69 -6.00 21.28
C CYS A 217 -11.66 -6.99 20.61
N PRO A 218 -11.95 -6.82 19.31
CA PRO A 218 -12.65 -7.84 18.53
C PRO A 218 -11.93 -9.19 18.51
N ASN A 219 -10.59 -9.18 18.56
CA ASN A 219 -9.82 -10.39 18.83
C ASN A 219 -9.94 -10.78 20.30
N SER A 220 -10.64 -11.88 20.58
CA SER A 220 -10.85 -12.40 21.94
C SER A 220 -9.56 -12.84 22.65
N HIS A 221 -8.49 -13.06 21.90
CA HIS A 221 -7.18 -13.47 22.43
C HIS A 221 -6.30 -12.30 22.87
N ASN A 222 -6.68 -11.05 22.58
CA ASN A 222 -5.92 -9.87 22.99
C ASN A 222 -6.76 -8.95 23.88
N TYR A 223 -6.19 -8.55 25.02
CA TYR A 223 -6.83 -7.64 25.96
C TYR A 223 -6.28 -6.20 25.87
N HIS A 224 -5.17 -6.00 25.14
CA HIS A 224 -4.54 -4.70 24.96
C HIS A 224 -5.25 -3.90 23.87
N ASN A 225 -6.10 -2.97 24.30
CA ASN A 225 -6.89 -2.08 23.42
C ASN A 225 -6.39 -0.63 23.45
N ASP A 226 -5.08 -0.45 23.62
CA ASP A 226 -4.45 0.87 23.63
C ASP A 226 -4.70 1.62 22.31
N ILE A 227 -5.01 2.91 22.42
CA ILE A 227 -5.28 3.77 21.26
C ILE A 227 -4.03 4.58 20.93
N TYR A 228 -3.57 4.43 19.70
CA TYR A 228 -2.41 5.12 19.15
C TYR A 228 -2.86 6.29 18.28
N GLN A 229 -2.26 7.46 18.48
CA GLN A 229 -2.59 8.69 17.77
C GLN A 229 -1.37 9.25 17.05
N SER A 230 -1.62 10.09 16.03
CA SER A 230 -0.58 10.87 15.38
C SER A 230 -0.68 12.36 15.72
N THR A 231 0.39 13.09 15.43
CA THR A 231 0.38 14.55 15.27
C THR A 231 -0.28 14.93 13.93
N PRO A 232 -0.52 16.23 13.64
CA PRO A 232 -0.95 16.64 12.32
C PRO A 232 0.03 16.19 11.23
N PRO A 233 -0.46 15.59 10.13
CA PRO A 233 0.40 15.25 8.99
C PRO A 233 0.87 16.53 8.29
N TYR A 234 2.00 16.45 7.60
CA TYR A 234 2.52 17.50 6.72
C TYR A 234 2.89 16.92 5.36
N ARG A 235 2.73 17.73 4.31
CA ARG A 235 3.11 17.36 2.95
C ARG A 235 4.56 17.74 2.71
N LEU A 236 5.33 16.80 2.18
CA LEU A 236 6.68 17.06 1.71
C LEU A 236 6.62 17.76 0.35
N SER A 237 7.64 18.55 0.01
CA SER A 237 7.73 19.05 -1.35
C SER A 237 7.90 17.89 -2.34
N THR A 238 7.72 18.19 -3.62
CA THR A 238 8.00 17.26 -4.71
C THR A 238 9.50 17.10 -4.99
N ASN A 239 10.37 17.67 -4.16
CA ASN A 239 11.82 17.56 -4.31
C ASN A 239 12.30 16.20 -3.77
N GLU A 240 12.93 15.42 -4.65
CA GLU A 240 13.56 14.12 -4.35
C GLU A 240 14.39 14.17 -3.05
N LYS A 241 15.24 15.19 -2.88
CA LYS A 241 16.15 15.29 -1.73
C LYS A 241 15.42 15.49 -0.40
N GLU A 242 14.29 16.20 -0.41
CA GLU A 242 13.50 16.40 0.81
C GLU A 242 12.81 15.11 1.25
N ILE A 243 12.27 14.35 0.29
CA ILE A 243 11.69 13.04 0.56
C ILE A 243 12.76 12.10 1.13
N MET A 244 13.95 12.07 0.52
CA MET A 244 15.09 11.28 1.03
C MET A 244 15.48 11.69 2.46
N LYS A 245 15.59 13.01 2.73
CA LYS A 245 15.97 13.53 4.04
C LYS A 245 14.94 13.16 5.11
N GLU A 246 13.66 13.34 4.82
CA GLU A 246 12.58 12.96 5.73
C GLU A 246 12.62 11.47 6.06
N ILE A 247 12.84 10.61 5.06
CA ILE A 247 12.97 9.17 5.27
C ILE A 247 14.22 8.85 6.10
N LYS A 248 15.35 9.51 5.83
CA LYS A 248 16.60 9.36 6.57
C LYS A 248 16.42 9.69 8.04
N GLU A 249 15.80 10.82 8.35
CA GLU A 249 15.76 11.36 9.72
C GLU A 249 14.61 10.76 10.54
N ASN A 250 13.43 10.66 9.94
CA ASN A 250 12.19 10.41 10.67
C ASN A 250 11.52 9.07 10.32
N GLY A 251 11.96 8.39 9.26
CA GLY A 251 11.47 7.06 8.86
C GLY A 251 10.49 7.08 7.68
N PRO A 252 9.83 5.96 7.38
CA PRO A 252 9.02 5.80 6.17
C PRO A 252 7.94 6.88 5.98
N VAL A 253 7.64 7.20 4.73
CA VAL A 253 6.64 8.21 4.33
C VAL A 253 5.52 7.56 3.51
N GLN A 254 4.35 8.18 3.49
CA GLN A 254 3.24 7.71 2.65
C GLN A 254 3.26 8.47 1.32
N ALA A 255 3.14 7.77 0.20
CA ALA A 255 3.00 8.36 -1.13
C ALA A 255 1.71 7.93 -1.80
N ILE A 256 1.22 8.74 -2.73
CA ILE A 256 0.22 8.34 -3.73
C ILE A 256 0.97 8.14 -5.05
N MET A 257 0.64 7.07 -5.76
CA MET A 257 1.10 6.82 -7.12
C MET A 257 -0.06 6.41 -8.02
N GLU A 258 0.15 6.58 -9.30
CA GLU A 258 -0.67 6.01 -10.36
C GLU A 258 -0.21 4.59 -10.66
N VAL A 259 -1.15 3.66 -10.77
CA VAL A 259 -0.88 2.26 -11.04
C VAL A 259 -1.50 1.92 -12.38
N HIS A 260 -0.66 1.55 -13.33
CA HIS A 260 -1.04 1.07 -14.65
C HIS A 260 -1.22 -0.46 -14.65
N GLU A 261 -1.78 -1.00 -15.74
CA GLU A 261 -2.04 -2.43 -15.89
C GLU A 261 -0.78 -3.30 -15.76
N ASP A 262 0.37 -2.80 -16.18
CA ASP A 262 1.64 -3.54 -16.18
C ASP A 262 2.26 -3.66 -14.78
N PHE A 263 1.92 -2.76 -13.85
CA PHE A 263 2.44 -2.81 -12.50
C PHE A 263 1.90 -4.02 -11.72
N PHE A 264 0.70 -4.51 -12.02
CA PHE A 264 0.13 -5.68 -11.34
C PHE A 264 1.00 -6.93 -11.50
N VAL A 265 1.71 -7.04 -12.62
CA VAL A 265 2.60 -8.17 -12.93
C VAL A 265 4.06 -7.94 -12.52
N TYR A 266 4.39 -6.80 -11.89
CA TYR A 266 5.76 -6.52 -11.43
C TYR A 266 6.31 -7.63 -10.54
N LYS A 267 7.55 -8.07 -10.79
CA LYS A 267 8.26 -9.08 -9.98
C LYS A 267 9.52 -8.56 -9.33
N SER A 268 10.38 -7.88 -10.09
CA SER A 268 11.68 -7.41 -9.60
C SER A 268 12.32 -6.39 -10.54
N GLY A 269 13.28 -5.62 -10.05
CA GLY A 269 14.01 -4.59 -10.81
C GLY A 269 13.42 -3.20 -10.62
N ILE A 270 13.85 -2.22 -11.42
CA ILE A 270 13.39 -0.83 -11.27
C ILE A 270 12.20 -0.61 -12.21
N TYR A 271 11.00 -0.58 -11.63
CA TYR A 271 9.76 -0.34 -12.36
C TYR A 271 9.74 1.05 -12.99
N LYS A 272 9.29 1.07 -14.24
CA LYS A 272 8.93 2.23 -15.05
C LYS A 272 7.82 1.75 -15.98
N HIS A 273 6.74 2.52 -16.12
CA HIS A 273 5.61 2.13 -16.96
C HIS A 273 6.07 1.89 -18.40
N THR A 274 5.54 0.85 -19.02
CA THR A 274 5.98 0.37 -20.33
C THR A 274 4.86 0.43 -21.37
N ASP A 275 5.23 0.77 -22.60
CA ASP A 275 4.30 0.89 -23.73
C ASP A 275 3.90 -0.48 -24.34
N VAL A 276 4.06 -1.60 -23.61
CA VAL A 276 3.78 -2.96 -24.10
C VAL A 276 2.30 -3.11 -24.50
N SER A 277 1.41 -2.40 -23.82
CA SER A 277 -0.03 -2.41 -24.12
C SER A 277 -0.46 -1.30 -25.09
N PHE A 278 0.47 -0.50 -25.64
CA PHE A 278 0.13 0.68 -26.45
C PHE A 278 -0.75 0.37 -27.66
N THR A 279 -0.51 -0.76 -28.33
CA THR A 279 -1.29 -1.21 -29.49
C THR A 279 -2.60 -1.88 -29.10
N LYS A 280 -2.81 -2.18 -27.81
CA LYS A 280 -4.05 -2.80 -27.34
C LYS A 280 -5.20 -1.79 -27.27
N PRO A 281 -6.44 -2.27 -27.46
CA PRO A 281 -7.63 -1.45 -27.27
C PRO A 281 -7.66 -0.76 -25.90
N PRO A 282 -8.33 0.41 -25.77
CA PRO A 282 -8.36 1.18 -24.51
C PRO A 282 -8.84 0.39 -23.28
N GLN A 283 -9.67 -0.64 -23.44
CA GLN A 283 -10.11 -1.45 -22.31
C GLN A 283 -8.98 -2.24 -21.61
N TYR A 284 -7.82 -2.41 -22.25
CA TYR A 284 -6.62 -3.03 -21.70
C TYR A 284 -5.63 -2.02 -21.11
N ARG A 285 -5.86 -0.71 -21.31
CA ARG A 285 -4.98 0.38 -20.86
C ARG A 285 -5.71 1.19 -19.81
N LYS A 286 -5.71 0.68 -18.59
CA LYS A 286 -6.42 1.28 -17.46
C LYS A 286 -5.44 1.53 -16.32
N HIS A 287 -5.65 2.65 -15.65
CA HIS A 287 -4.87 3.06 -14.50
C HIS A 287 -5.78 3.48 -13.36
N GLY A 288 -5.24 3.49 -12.16
CA GLY A 288 -5.93 3.97 -10.97
C GLY A 288 -4.95 4.47 -9.92
N THR A 289 -5.48 5.01 -8.84
CA THR A 289 -4.68 5.66 -7.80
C THR A 289 -4.52 4.76 -6.58
N HIS A 290 -3.26 4.66 -6.12
CA HIS A 290 -2.86 3.74 -5.06
C HIS A 290 -1.97 4.46 -4.06
N SER A 291 -2.02 4.04 -2.79
CA SER A 291 -1.14 4.59 -1.77
C SER A 291 -0.20 3.52 -1.25
N VAL A 292 1.07 3.91 -1.13
CA VAL A 292 2.18 3.04 -0.76
C VAL A 292 3.01 3.70 0.34
N ARG A 293 3.86 2.90 0.99
CA ARG A 293 4.81 3.39 2.00
C ARG A 293 6.22 3.33 1.41
N ILE A 294 6.90 4.48 1.27
CA ILE A 294 8.30 4.53 0.83
C ILE A 294 9.20 4.33 2.06
N THR A 295 10.09 3.36 1.99
CA THR A 295 10.97 2.95 3.10
C THR A 295 12.45 3.24 2.83
N GLY A 296 12.84 3.57 1.60
CA GLY A 296 14.24 3.79 1.27
C GLY A 296 14.47 4.14 -0.19
N TRP A 297 15.74 4.18 -0.59
CA TRP A 297 16.16 4.45 -1.97
C TRP A 297 17.50 3.77 -2.27
N GLY A 298 17.84 3.70 -3.55
CA GLY A 298 19.15 3.27 -4.00
C GLY A 298 19.48 3.75 -5.41
N GLU A 299 20.67 3.37 -5.86
CA GLU A 299 21.20 3.65 -7.20
C GLU A 299 21.87 2.39 -7.74
N GLU A 300 21.46 1.96 -8.93
CA GLU A 300 22.11 0.89 -9.68
C GLU A 300 22.93 1.50 -10.81
N LYS A 301 24.21 1.13 -10.91
CA LYS A 301 25.05 1.54 -12.05
C LYS A 301 24.84 0.59 -13.21
N ASN A 302 24.50 1.13 -14.36
CA ASN A 302 24.49 0.42 -15.64
C ASN A 302 25.93 0.22 -16.14
N TYR A 303 26.09 -0.72 -17.07
CA TYR A 303 27.36 -1.00 -17.74
C TYR A 303 27.92 0.20 -18.53
N ASP A 304 27.05 1.10 -18.98
CA ASP A 304 27.41 2.34 -19.69
C ASP A 304 27.83 3.49 -18.76
N GLY A 305 27.87 3.24 -17.43
CA GLY A 305 28.23 4.23 -16.43
C GLY A 305 27.07 5.14 -15.98
N THR A 306 25.88 5.02 -16.57
CA THR A 306 24.69 5.75 -16.11
C THR A 306 24.14 5.12 -14.82
N ALA A 307 23.60 5.94 -13.92
CA ALA A 307 23.02 5.48 -12.66
C ALA A 307 21.49 5.51 -12.75
N ARG A 308 20.84 4.37 -12.51
CA ARG A 308 19.39 4.27 -12.37
C ARG A 308 19.04 4.38 -10.90
N LYS A 309 18.38 5.49 -10.57
CA LYS A 309 17.91 5.79 -9.23
C LYS A 309 16.56 5.12 -8.99
N TYR A 310 16.33 4.63 -7.79
CA TYR A 310 15.04 4.06 -7.42
C TYR A 310 14.63 4.40 -5.98
N TRP A 311 13.32 4.40 -5.75
CA TRP A 311 12.71 4.29 -4.42
C TRP A 311 12.48 2.83 -4.07
N ILE A 312 12.54 2.51 -2.78
CA ILE A 312 12.11 1.24 -2.21
C ILE A 312 10.77 1.51 -1.53
N ALA A 313 9.71 0.86 -2.01
CA ALA A 313 8.37 1.05 -1.48
C ALA A 313 7.72 -0.29 -1.10
N ALA A 314 6.98 -0.28 0.00
CA ALA A 314 6.16 -1.38 0.47
C ALA A 314 4.75 -1.23 -0.11
N ASN A 315 4.27 -2.30 -0.74
CA ASN A 315 2.91 -2.40 -1.24
C ASN A 315 1.98 -2.95 -0.13
N SER A 316 0.68 -3.06 -0.42
CA SER A 316 -0.34 -3.61 0.47
C SER A 316 -1.02 -4.86 -0.13
N TRP A 317 -0.28 -5.63 -0.93
CA TRP A 317 -0.76 -6.86 -1.60
C TRP A 317 -0.08 -8.13 -1.06
N GLY A 318 0.43 -8.06 0.17
CA GLY A 318 1.10 -9.16 0.84
C GLY A 318 2.50 -9.48 0.32
N LYS A 319 3.17 -10.39 1.01
CA LYS A 319 4.58 -10.75 0.75
C LYS A 319 4.79 -11.57 -0.52
N ASN A 320 3.75 -12.21 -1.04
CA ASN A 320 3.87 -13.06 -2.21
C ASN A 320 4.02 -12.26 -3.51
N TRP A 321 3.69 -10.97 -3.47
CA TRP A 321 3.79 -10.06 -4.61
C TRP A 321 5.16 -9.36 -4.67
N GLY A 322 5.71 -9.17 -5.87
CA GLY A 322 6.94 -8.41 -6.09
C GLY A 322 8.17 -9.01 -5.38
N GLU A 323 8.94 -8.11 -4.75
CA GLU A 323 10.15 -8.38 -3.99
C GLU A 323 9.80 -8.55 -2.50
N ASN A 324 9.07 -9.62 -2.16
CA ASN A 324 8.56 -9.89 -0.81
C ASN A 324 7.55 -8.86 -0.28
N GLY A 325 6.66 -8.36 -1.14
CA GLY A 325 5.70 -7.29 -0.85
C GLY A 325 6.27 -5.89 -1.07
N PHE A 326 7.54 -5.78 -1.42
CA PHE A 326 8.18 -4.53 -1.82
C PHE A 326 8.33 -4.44 -3.34
N PHE A 327 8.59 -3.22 -3.81
CA PHE A 327 8.95 -2.94 -5.18
C PHE A 327 9.93 -1.79 -5.25
N ARG A 328 10.61 -1.69 -6.38
CA ARG A 328 11.49 -0.57 -6.71
C ARG A 328 10.92 0.16 -7.92
N ILE A 329 10.89 1.48 -7.85
CA ILE A 329 10.33 2.36 -8.89
C ILE A 329 11.31 3.50 -9.16
N ALA A 330 11.37 3.96 -10.41
CA ALA A 330 12.27 5.03 -10.81
C ALA A 330 12.11 6.28 -9.93
N ARG A 331 13.25 6.86 -9.52
CA ARG A 331 13.35 8.03 -8.62
C ARG A 331 13.95 9.22 -9.36
N GLY A 332 13.43 10.42 -9.07
CA GLY A 332 13.89 11.70 -9.62
C GLY A 332 13.21 12.10 -10.93
N GLU A 333 12.29 11.27 -11.42
CA GLU A 333 11.51 11.50 -12.64
C GLU A 333 10.01 11.63 -12.36
N ASN A 334 9.60 11.59 -11.08
CA ASN A 334 8.21 11.52 -10.65
C ASN A 334 7.42 10.41 -11.38
N GLU A 335 8.05 9.24 -11.56
CA GLU A 335 7.47 8.07 -12.24
C GLU A 335 6.14 7.69 -11.57
N CYS A 336 5.10 7.56 -12.39
CA CYS A 336 3.74 7.30 -11.91
C CYS A 336 3.27 8.27 -10.80
N GLU A 337 3.72 9.53 -10.86
CA GLU A 337 3.43 10.58 -9.89
C GLU A 337 3.81 10.27 -8.42
N ILE A 338 4.69 9.29 -8.17
CA ILE A 338 4.99 8.84 -6.79
C ILE A 338 5.61 9.94 -5.90
N GLU A 339 6.24 10.96 -6.50
CA GLU A 339 6.87 12.09 -5.80
C GLU A 339 5.92 13.30 -5.69
N ALA A 340 4.77 13.27 -6.36
CA ALA A 340 3.84 14.40 -6.44
C ALA A 340 3.10 14.64 -5.12
N PHE A 341 2.77 13.57 -4.38
CA PHE A 341 2.03 13.68 -3.14
C PHE A 341 2.58 12.73 -2.07
N VAL A 342 3.46 13.27 -1.22
CA VAL A 342 4.10 12.54 -0.13
C VAL A 342 3.77 13.18 1.22
N ILE A 343 3.37 12.37 2.19
CA ILE A 343 3.04 12.78 3.56
C ILE A 343 4.06 12.22 4.54
N GLY A 344 4.58 13.13 5.38
CA GLY A 344 5.28 12.82 6.63
C GLY A 344 4.39 13.03 7.85
N VAL A 345 4.72 12.36 8.94
CA VAL A 345 3.96 12.45 10.20
C VAL A 345 4.84 12.08 11.39
N TRP A 346 4.44 12.55 12.57
CA TRP A 346 4.99 12.10 13.85
C TRP A 346 3.94 11.38 14.67
N GLY A 347 4.32 10.30 15.33
CA GLY A 347 3.53 9.65 16.36
C GLY A 347 3.31 10.58 17.54
N ARG A 348 2.12 10.51 18.15
CA ARG A 348 1.85 11.22 19.40
C ARG A 348 2.32 10.36 20.57
N ILE A 349 3.58 10.54 20.96
CA ILE A 349 4.21 9.77 22.04
C ILE A 349 4.45 10.69 23.23
N THR A 350 4.06 10.25 24.43
CA THR A 350 4.45 10.91 25.69
C THR A 350 5.39 10.02 26.49
N MET A 351 6.17 10.62 27.41
CA MET A 351 7.05 9.86 28.30
C MET A 351 6.28 8.79 29.09
N GLU A 352 5.05 9.09 29.52
CA GLU A 352 4.17 8.11 30.20
C GLU A 352 3.89 6.88 29.32
N ASP A 353 3.72 7.06 28.01
CA ASP A 353 3.37 5.96 27.10
C ASP A 353 4.57 5.02 26.89
N MET A 354 5.80 5.57 26.87
CA MET A 354 7.04 4.79 26.81
C MET A 354 7.29 3.99 28.09
N HIS A 355 6.97 4.52 29.27
CA HIS A 355 7.18 3.82 30.54
C HIS A 355 6.19 2.66 30.75
N LYS A 356 5.00 2.72 30.14
CA LYS A 356 4.02 1.61 30.16
C LYS A 356 4.45 0.40 29.32
N HIS A 357 5.44 0.57 28.45
CA HIS A 357 5.96 -0.47 27.56
C HIS A 357 7.46 -0.66 27.83
N PRO A 358 7.85 -1.24 28.98
CA PRO A 358 9.26 -1.51 29.26
C PRO A 358 9.79 -2.56 28.27
N HIS A 359 11.04 -2.36 27.82
CA HIS A 359 11.75 -3.23 26.87
C HIS A 359 11.63 -4.71 27.27
N HIS A 360 10.82 -5.48 26.57
CA HIS A 360 10.97 -6.93 26.57
C HIS A 360 12.15 -7.28 25.68
N HIS A 361 13.36 -7.23 26.24
CA HIS A 361 14.45 -8.05 25.73
C HIS A 361 14.00 -9.52 25.86
N ARG A 362 13.36 -10.05 24.80
CA ARG A 362 13.34 -11.48 24.56
C ARG A 362 14.80 -11.92 24.41
N ARG A 363 15.41 -12.31 25.53
CA ARG A 363 16.55 -13.23 25.53
C ARG A 363 16.04 -14.46 24.77
N ARG A 364 16.37 -14.56 23.48
CA ARG A 364 16.35 -15.83 22.78
C ARG A 364 17.37 -16.69 23.53
N HIS A 365 16.88 -17.62 24.35
CA HIS A 365 17.72 -18.69 24.84
C HIS A 365 18.23 -19.46 23.62
N ILE A 366 19.54 -19.65 23.61
CA ILE A 366 20.33 -20.42 22.65
C ILE A 366 19.90 -21.88 22.68
#